data_AF-A0A5Z6XV72-F1
#
_entry.id   AF-A0A5Z6XV72-F1
#
_cell.length_a   1.000
_cell.length_b   1.000
_cell.length_c   1.000
_cell.angle_alpha   90.00
_cell.angle_beta   90.00
_cell.angle_gamma   90.00
#
_symmetry.space_group_name_H-M   'P 1'
#
loop_
_entity.id
_entity.type
_entity.pdbx_description
1 polymer ?
#
loop_
_entity_poly.entity_id
_entity_poly.type
_entity_poly.pdbx_seq_one_letter_code
_entity_poly.pdbx_strand_id
1 'polypeptide(L)' 'PEDGMTSVNIKQDEYILLEVSNINHLSDDLRHDFLLSIQEVNNRSILFGEKASILLLLCKS' A
#
# COMPACT_ATOMS: atom_id res chain seq x y z
N PRO A 1 -9.08 -14.07 -17.05
CA PRO A 1 -9.65 -14.15 -15.68
C PRO A 1 -10.62 -12.98 -15.48
N GLU A 2 -11.84 -13.26 -15.04
CA GLU A 2 -13.06 -12.48 -15.31
C GLU A 2 -13.19 -11.08 -14.68
N ASP A 3 -12.18 -10.50 -14.01
CA ASP A 3 -12.34 -9.20 -13.33
C ASP A 3 -11.14 -8.21 -13.36
N GLY A 4 -10.11 -8.45 -14.17
CA GLY A 4 -8.97 -7.52 -14.30
C GLY A 4 -8.14 -7.31 -13.02
N MET A 5 -8.51 -7.93 -11.91
CA MET A 5 -7.71 -7.93 -10.68
C MET A 5 -6.52 -8.86 -10.82
N THR A 6 -5.34 -8.37 -10.43
CA THR A 6 -4.14 -9.18 -10.30
C THR A 6 -4.03 -9.63 -8.84
N SER A 7 -3.97 -10.94 -8.62
CA SER A 7 -3.71 -11.51 -7.30
C SER A 7 -2.21 -11.70 -7.10
N VAL A 8 -1.68 -11.14 -6.02
CA VAL A 8 -0.29 -11.34 -5.60
C VAL A 8 -0.33 -12.06 -4.25
N ASN A 9 0.39 -13.18 -4.15
CA ASN A 9 0.55 -13.90 -2.89
C ASN A 9 1.89 -13.51 -2.28
N ILE A 10 1.85 -12.88 -1.10
CA ILE A 10 3.02 -12.42 -0.36
C ILE A 10 3.38 -13.50 0.66
N LYS A 11 4.62 -14.03 0.61
CA LYS A 11 5.08 -15.03 1.57
C LYS A 11 5.55 -14.38 2.87
N GLN A 12 5.83 -15.24 3.85
CA GLN A 12 6.48 -14.82 5.09
C GLN A 12 7.79 -14.07 4.78
N ASP A 13 7.95 -12.89 5.40
CA ASP A 13 9.06 -11.94 5.22
C ASP A 13 9.14 -11.23 3.85
N GLU A 14 8.18 -11.43 2.94
CA GLU A 14 8.04 -10.63 1.72
C GLU A 14 7.13 -9.41 1.98
N TYR A 15 7.28 -8.38 1.15
CA TYR A 15 6.43 -7.19 1.16
C TYR A 15 6.33 -6.61 -0.25
N ILE A 16 5.27 -5.85 -0.50
CA ILE A 16 5.14 -5.03 -1.70
C ILE A 16 5.71 -3.65 -1.39
N LEU A 17 6.71 -3.22 -2.16
CA LEU A 17 7.19 -1.84 -2.14
C LEU A 17 6.48 -1.05 -3.24
N LEU A 18 5.69 -0.06 -2.87
CA LEU A 18 5.08 0.87 -3.82
C LEU A 18 5.91 2.16 -3.87
N GLU A 19 6.56 2.38 -5.00
CA GLU A 19 7.19 3.66 -5.31
C GLU A 19 6.13 4.67 -5.74
N VAL A 20 5.96 5.72 -4.94
CA VAL A 20 4.96 6.76 -5.19
C VAL A 20 5.66 8.08 -5.43
N SER A 21 5.55 8.55 -6.67
CA SER A 21 6.07 9.87 -7.08
C SER A 21 4.96 10.91 -7.04
N ASN A 22 5.32 12.17 -6.77
CA ASN A 22 4.40 13.32 -6.85
C ASN A 22 3.15 13.23 -5.95
N ILE A 23 3.17 12.45 -4.86
CA ILE A 23 2.03 12.32 -3.94
C ILE A 23 1.58 13.67 -3.36
N ASN A 24 2.51 14.63 -3.24
CA ASN A 24 2.24 15.97 -2.73
C ASN A 24 1.52 16.89 -3.74
N HIS A 25 1.40 16.49 -5.01
CA HIS A 25 0.63 17.22 -6.01
C HIS A 25 -0.84 16.76 -6.06
N LEU A 26 -1.19 15.67 -5.36
CA LEU A 26 -2.58 15.24 -5.21
C LEU A 26 -3.33 16.19 -4.28
N SER A 27 -4.64 16.27 -4.45
CA SER A 27 -5.49 16.95 -3.47
C SER A 27 -5.39 16.25 -2.11
N ASP A 28 -5.64 17.00 -1.04
CA ASP A 28 -5.57 16.47 0.32
C ASP A 28 -6.50 15.27 0.50
N ASP A 29 -7.71 15.33 -0.05
CA ASP A 29 -8.69 14.23 0.01
C ASP A 29 -8.16 12.97 -0.68
N LEU A 30 -7.62 13.09 -1.89
CA LEU A 30 -7.08 11.93 -2.63
C LEU A 30 -5.86 11.34 -1.94
N ARG A 31 -4.98 12.19 -1.40
CA ARG A 31 -3.81 11.75 -0.64
C ARG A 31 -4.23 11.05 0.64
N HIS A 32 -5.21 11.61 1.35
CA HIS A 32 -5.77 11.01 2.55
C HIS A 32 -6.36 9.63 2.27
N ASP A 33 -7.24 9.53 1.28
CA ASP A 33 -7.94 8.28 0.94
C ASP A 33 -6.97 7.19 0.44
N PHE A 34 -5.94 7.59 -0.31
CA PHE A 34 -4.86 6.69 -0.71
C PHE A 34 -4.12 6.13 0.51
N LEU A 35 -3.64 6.98 1.41
CA LEU A 35 -2.90 6.55 2.60
C LEU A 35 -3.78 5.69 3.52
N LEU A 36 -5.06 6.04 3.67
CA LEU A 36 -6.02 5.29 4.47
C LEU A 36 -6.26 3.88 3.90
N SER A 37 -6.35 3.76 2.58
CA SER A 37 -6.50 2.45 1.91
C SER A 37 -5.29 1.54 2.15
N ILE A 38 -4.07 2.09 2.10
CA ILE A 38 -2.84 1.33 2.41
C ILE A 38 -2.80 0.94 3.89
N GLN A 39 -3.21 1.83 4.78
CA GLN A 39 -3.30 1.56 6.20
C GLN A 39 -4.27 0.40 6.48
N GLU A 40 -5.45 0.39 5.85
CA GLU A 40 -6.45 -0.67 6.04
C GLU A 40 -5.93 -2.05 5.65
N VAL A 41 -5.17 -2.14 4.55
CA VAL A 41 -4.51 -3.39 4.14
C VAL A 41 -3.46 -3.82 5.18
N ASN A 42 -2.61 -2.89 5.60
CA ASN A 42 -1.54 -3.18 6.55
C ASN A 42 -2.05 -3.52 7.96
N ASN A 43 -3.15 -2.91 8.39
CA ASN A 43 -3.75 -3.16 9.69
C ASN A 43 -4.08 -4.64 9.90
N ARG A 44 -4.52 -5.33 8.85
CA ARG A 44 -4.82 -6.77 8.93
C ARG A 44 -3.59 -7.56 9.37
N SER A 45 -2.44 -7.34 8.73
CA SER A 45 -1.17 -7.99 9.11
C SER A 45 -0.71 -7.56 10.50
N ILE A 46 -0.75 -6.25 10.80
CA ILE A 46 -0.28 -5.69 12.08
C ILE A 46 -1.09 -6.23 13.27
N LEU A 47 -2.40 -6.40 13.12
CA LEU A 47 -3.28 -6.95 14.16
C LEU A 47 -2.87 -8.37 14.59
N PHE A 48 -2.23 -9.15 13.71
CA PHE A 48 -1.71 -10.48 14.01
C PHE A 48 -0.22 -10.48 14.40
N GLY A 49 0.37 -9.31 14.63
CA GLY A 49 1.78 -9.15 15.01
C GLY A 49 2.76 -9.30 13.83
N GLU A 50 2.25 -9.30 12.59
CA GLU A 50 3.07 -9.35 11.39
C GLU A 50 3.53 -7.96 10.96
N LYS A 51 4.54 -7.91 10.09
CA LYS A 51 4.99 -6.66 9.47
C LYS A 51 3.96 -6.16 8.47
N ALA A 52 4.03 -4.88 8.13
CA ALA A 52 3.22 -4.29 7.07
C ALA A 52 3.46 -5.01 5.73
N SER A 53 2.38 -5.42 5.06
CA SER A 53 2.42 -6.10 3.75
C SER A 53 2.80 -5.14 2.62
N ILE A 54 2.44 -3.86 2.75
CA ILE A 54 2.72 -2.82 1.77
C ILE A 54 3.56 -1.72 2.42
N LEU A 55 4.72 -1.44 1.85
CA LEU A 55 5.58 -0.32 2.20
C LEU A 55 5.49 0.76 1.11
N LEU A 56 5.49 2.03 1.53
CA LEU A 56 5.50 3.16 0.61
C LEU A 56 6.89 3.77 0.55
N LEU A 57 7.46 3.88 -0.65
CA LEU A 57 8.63 4.70 -0.92
C LEU A 57 8.17 5.99 -1.58
N LEU A 58 8.13 7.08 -0.80
CA LEU A 58 7.76 8.39 -1.31
C LEU A 58 8.96 9.03 -2.01
N CYS A 59 8.91 9.07 -3.34
CA CYS A 59 9.96 9.64 -4.15
C CYS A 59 9.76 11.15 -4.29
N LYS A 60 10.81 11.93 -3.98
CA LYS A 60 10.89 13.31 -4.46
C LYS A 60 11.19 13.25 -5.96
N SER A 61 10.31 13.82 -6.77
CA SER A 61 10.62 14.13 -8.17
C SER A 61 11.63 15.27 -8.27
#